data_AF-A0A1Q7N6R8-F1
#
_entry.id   AF-A0A1Q7N6R8-F1
#
_cell.length_a   1.000
_cell.length_b   1.000
_cell.length_c   1.000
_cell.angle_alpha   90.00
_cell.angle_beta   90.00
_cell.angle_gamma   90.00
#
_symmetry.space_group_name_H-M   'P 1'
#
loop_
_entity.id
_entity.type
_entity.pdbx_description
1 polymer ?
#
loop_
_entity_poly.entity_id
_entity_poly.type
_entity_poly.pdbx_seq_one_letter_code
_entity_poly.pdbx_strand_id
1 'polypeptide(L)'
;MKRRSLIPMIVAAVVFVLSSGCSTNRTDVRRSLDQTVRSADSSPKVIADYQPWFGDKQHINVGYSTQDPSVLRKQIQQAKDLGIYAFAVDWYGERRPFLDRSYDLLQQVAAQNQFHVGLMYDETEEDNGHATDDALEAMDKAYRAYIGPSAPFRQAYLTYQGRPVIFIFPKRGHTDWSRVREQVNGWENPPLLIYKDEPPAQYASAFDGFYAWVHPGPKGWSPDGSEWGEQYLETFYQKMKNKFPDKLLVGTVWPGFNDTKASWSLNRHMDRRCGKTFEDTLRLFRRHDDGSHPIPFLMIATWNDYEEGTEIETGVANCDKQQQSRAAGASGR
;
A
#
# COMPACT_ATOMS: atom_id res chain seq x y z
N MET A 1 28.01 -79.44 11.52
CA MET A 1 26.70 -78.83 11.19
C MET A 1 26.81 -77.32 11.32
N LYS A 2 26.56 -76.62 10.21
CA LYS A 2 26.73 -75.17 10.03
C LYS A 2 25.63 -74.40 10.77
N ARG A 3 25.98 -73.42 11.63
CA ARG A 3 25.05 -72.39 12.14
C ARG A 3 25.18 -71.15 11.26
N ARG A 4 24.05 -70.72 10.69
CA ARG A 4 23.93 -69.57 9.80
C ARG A 4 23.90 -68.27 10.59
N SER A 5 24.63 -67.28 10.06
CA SER A 5 24.69 -65.89 10.47
C SER A 5 23.40 -65.16 10.10
N LEU A 6 22.91 -64.27 10.97
CA LEU A 6 21.85 -63.29 10.69
C LEU A 6 22.40 -61.90 11.02
N ILE A 7 22.54 -61.10 9.98
CA ILE A 7 22.92 -59.68 10.02
C ILE A 7 21.65 -58.86 10.30
N PRO A 8 21.62 -57.91 11.26
CA PRO A 8 20.51 -56.99 11.39
C PRO A 8 20.68 -55.82 10.40
N MET A 9 19.68 -55.62 9.55
CA MET A 9 19.50 -54.45 8.69
C MET A 9 19.17 -53.23 9.57
N ILE A 10 20.04 -52.21 9.55
CA ILE A 10 19.74 -50.89 10.12
C ILE A 10 18.96 -50.11 9.07
N VAL A 11 17.67 -49.86 9.34
CA VAL A 11 16.84 -48.94 8.56
C VAL A 11 17.08 -47.53 9.07
N ALA A 12 17.74 -46.70 8.26
CA ALA A 12 17.88 -45.28 8.53
C ALA A 12 16.54 -44.57 8.26
N ALA A 13 15.89 -44.08 9.32
CA ALA A 13 14.73 -43.22 9.22
C ALA A 13 15.19 -41.80 8.82
N VAL A 14 14.99 -41.44 7.55
CA VAL A 14 15.14 -40.07 7.08
C VAL A 14 13.93 -39.27 7.55
N VAL A 15 14.12 -38.46 8.59
CA VAL A 15 13.13 -37.46 9.03
C VAL A 15 13.21 -36.28 8.06
N PHE A 16 12.30 -36.23 7.10
CA PHE A 16 12.04 -35.00 6.33
C PHE A 16 11.29 -34.03 7.24
N VAL A 17 12.02 -33.04 7.77
CA VAL A 17 11.40 -31.84 8.36
C VAL A 17 10.88 -31.01 7.19
N LEU A 18 9.58 -31.15 6.88
CA LEU A 18 8.88 -30.25 5.97
C LEU A 18 8.69 -28.90 6.68
N SER A 19 9.53 -27.93 6.34
CA SER A 19 9.29 -26.52 6.65
C SER A 19 8.18 -25.99 5.72
N SER A 20 6.93 -26.37 6.02
CA SER A 20 5.75 -25.93 5.29
C SER A 20 4.95 -24.96 6.17
N GLY A 21 5.20 -23.66 6.00
CA GLY A 21 4.42 -22.64 6.71
C GLY A 21 4.98 -21.23 6.54
N CYS A 22 4.89 -20.70 5.31
CA CYS A 22 4.99 -19.26 4.97
C CYS A 22 5.00 -19.03 3.44
N SER A 23 5.18 -20.08 2.63
CA SER A 23 5.36 -19.94 1.17
C SER A 23 4.04 -19.75 0.40
N THR A 24 2.94 -20.37 0.81
CA THR A 24 1.68 -20.40 0.02
C THR A 24 1.11 -19.01 -0.21
N ASN A 25 0.98 -18.21 0.87
CA ASN A 25 0.32 -16.91 0.80
C ASN A 25 1.09 -15.89 -0.06
N ARG A 26 2.42 -15.99 -0.14
CA ARG A 26 3.25 -15.08 -0.97
C ARG A 26 3.26 -15.49 -2.43
N THR A 27 3.28 -16.80 -2.70
CA THR A 27 3.15 -17.33 -4.07
C THR A 27 1.81 -16.91 -4.69
N ASP A 28 0.74 -16.82 -3.91
CA ASP A 28 -0.57 -16.38 -4.41
C ASP A 28 -0.58 -14.90 -4.81
N VAL A 29 -0.05 -14.00 -3.97
CA VAL A 29 0.08 -12.56 -4.32
C VAL A 29 0.91 -12.37 -5.58
N ARG A 30 2.09 -13.00 -5.62
CA ARG A 30 3.00 -12.91 -6.76
C ARG A 30 2.34 -13.44 -8.03
N ARG A 31 1.64 -14.58 -7.96
CA ARG A 31 0.91 -15.15 -9.10
C ARG A 31 -0.17 -14.19 -9.63
N SER A 32 -0.95 -13.57 -8.74
CA SER A 32 -1.99 -12.61 -9.14
C SER A 32 -1.37 -11.37 -9.81
N LEU A 33 -0.24 -10.87 -9.28
CA LEU A 33 0.49 -9.74 -9.86
C LEU A 33 1.18 -10.10 -11.19
N ASP A 34 1.80 -11.27 -11.32
CA ASP A 34 2.46 -11.74 -12.55
C ASP A 34 1.49 -11.87 -13.73
N GLN A 35 0.23 -12.23 -13.47
CA GLN A 35 -0.82 -12.23 -14.49
C GLN A 35 -1.19 -10.82 -14.98
N THR A 36 -0.82 -9.79 -14.21
CA THR A 36 -1.21 -8.39 -14.45
C THR A 36 -0.03 -7.53 -14.90
N VAL A 37 1.18 -7.82 -14.43
CA VAL A 37 2.39 -7.02 -14.65
C VAL A 37 3.51 -7.94 -15.15
N ARG A 38 4.00 -7.66 -16.36
CA ARG A 38 4.96 -8.54 -17.06
C ARG A 38 6.38 -8.42 -16.50
N SER A 39 6.75 -7.26 -15.95
CA SER A 39 8.02 -7.00 -15.25
C SER A 39 7.93 -5.72 -14.40
N ALA A 40 8.83 -5.55 -13.42
CA ALA A 40 8.91 -4.33 -12.60
C ALA A 40 9.18 -3.04 -13.41
N ASP A 41 9.73 -3.18 -14.62
CA ASP A 41 10.01 -2.09 -15.56
C ASP A 41 8.89 -1.87 -16.60
N SER A 42 7.84 -2.70 -16.58
CA SER A 42 6.68 -2.56 -17.45
C SER A 42 5.56 -1.78 -16.76
N SER A 43 4.73 -1.10 -17.55
CA SER A 43 3.48 -0.52 -17.04
C SER A 43 2.46 -1.63 -16.75
N PRO A 44 1.70 -1.54 -15.65
CA PRO A 44 1.84 -0.56 -14.56
C PRO A 44 3.03 -0.88 -13.64
N LYS A 45 3.68 0.17 -13.11
CA LYS A 45 4.57 0.02 -11.95
C LYS A 45 3.73 -0.27 -10.71
N VAL A 46 3.97 -1.40 -10.04
CA VAL A 46 3.26 -1.75 -8.81
C VAL A 46 3.84 -0.97 -7.64
N ILE A 47 3.02 -0.22 -6.92
CA ILE A 47 3.40 0.47 -5.69
C ILE A 47 2.53 -0.07 -4.56
N ALA A 48 3.02 -0.02 -3.32
CA ALA A 48 2.20 -0.33 -2.16
C ALA A 48 2.23 0.84 -1.18
N ASP A 49 1.07 1.18 -0.66
CA ASP A 49 0.99 2.09 0.48
C ASP A 49 1.75 1.50 1.69
N TYR A 50 2.45 2.32 2.46
CA TYR A 50 3.30 1.89 3.57
C TYR A 50 3.08 2.75 4.80
N GLN A 51 2.83 2.07 5.92
CA GLN A 51 2.56 2.68 7.21
C GLN A 51 3.82 2.81 8.07
N PRO A 52 4.32 4.03 8.32
CA PRO A 52 5.62 4.25 8.96
C PRO A 52 5.58 4.35 10.49
N TRP A 53 4.48 3.98 11.13
CA TRP A 53 4.24 4.28 12.54
C TRP A 53 4.50 3.13 13.52
N PHE A 54 4.70 1.89 13.07
CA PHE A 54 4.90 0.78 13.99
C PHE A 54 6.21 0.92 14.79
N GLY A 55 6.12 0.75 16.10
CA GLY A 55 7.20 1.09 17.04
C GLY A 55 6.96 2.42 17.78
N ASP A 56 6.05 3.26 17.29
CA ASP A 56 5.45 4.34 18.07
C ASP A 56 4.44 3.75 19.08
N LYS A 57 4.42 4.29 20.29
CA LYS A 57 3.52 3.85 21.38
C LYS A 57 2.06 4.20 21.13
N GLN A 58 1.77 5.07 20.16
CA GLN A 58 0.41 5.44 19.79
C GLN A 58 -0.30 4.37 18.94
N HIS A 59 0.44 3.40 18.40
CA HIS A 59 -0.07 2.35 17.53
C HIS A 59 0.07 0.95 18.17
N ILE A 60 -0.65 -0.02 17.63
CA ILE A 60 -0.53 -1.41 18.08
C ILE A 60 0.92 -1.94 17.93
N ASN A 61 1.29 -2.84 18.84
CA ASN A 61 2.59 -3.52 18.74
C ASN A 61 2.50 -4.71 17.77
N VAL A 62 3.18 -4.60 16.63
CA VAL A 62 3.27 -5.66 15.60
C VAL A 62 4.58 -6.47 15.66
N GLY A 63 5.41 -6.24 16.68
CA GLY A 63 6.65 -6.99 16.90
C GLY A 63 7.87 -6.44 16.18
N TYR A 64 7.79 -5.27 15.56
CA TYR A 64 8.92 -4.57 14.95
C TYR A 64 8.76 -3.05 15.03
N SER A 65 9.84 -2.32 14.70
CA SER A 65 9.84 -0.86 14.52
C SER A 65 10.15 -0.50 13.07
N THR A 66 9.42 0.47 12.51
CA THR A 66 9.69 1.09 11.20
C THR A 66 10.94 1.97 11.20
N GLN A 67 11.61 2.12 12.35
CA GLN A 67 12.93 2.75 12.45
C GLN A 67 14.07 1.72 12.57
N ASP A 68 13.80 0.41 12.49
CA ASP A 68 14.84 -0.62 12.47
C ASP A 68 15.29 -0.91 11.01
N PRO A 69 16.53 -0.52 10.61
CA PRO A 69 16.99 -0.73 9.23
C PRO A 69 17.07 -2.20 8.80
N SER A 70 17.11 -3.16 9.73
CA SER A 70 17.08 -4.59 9.40
C SER A 70 15.67 -5.02 8.96
N VAL A 71 14.64 -4.48 9.61
CA VAL A 71 13.23 -4.68 9.25
C VAL A 71 12.96 -4.06 7.89
N LEU A 72 13.36 -2.80 7.68
CA LEU A 72 13.16 -2.09 6.42
C LEU A 72 13.82 -2.82 5.24
N ARG A 73 15.06 -3.32 5.40
CA ARG A 73 15.73 -4.13 4.36
C ARG A 73 14.97 -5.40 4.04
N LYS A 74 14.47 -6.09 5.07
CA LYS A 74 13.68 -7.32 4.90
C LYS A 74 12.37 -7.04 4.17
N GLN A 75 11.66 -5.96 4.53
CA GLN A 75 10.42 -5.57 3.88
C GLN A 75 10.64 -5.18 2.42
N ILE A 76 11.66 -4.38 2.12
CA ILE A 76 12.04 -4.04 0.74
C ILE A 76 12.34 -5.29 -0.08
N GLN A 77 13.13 -6.23 0.45
CA GLN A 77 13.43 -7.47 -0.27
C GLN A 77 12.14 -8.26 -0.56
N GLN A 78 11.25 -8.38 0.41
CA GLN A 78 9.98 -9.09 0.24
C GLN A 78 9.05 -8.39 -0.77
N ALA A 79 9.02 -7.07 -0.75
CA ALA A 79 8.27 -6.28 -1.72
C ALA A 79 8.80 -6.50 -3.15
N LYS A 80 10.13 -6.50 -3.32
CA LYS A 80 10.79 -6.82 -4.60
C LYS A 80 10.47 -8.24 -5.07
N ASP A 81 10.46 -9.22 -4.16
CA ASP A 81 10.11 -10.60 -4.48
C ASP A 81 8.64 -10.73 -4.96
N LEU A 82 7.76 -9.82 -4.54
CA LEU A 82 6.39 -9.70 -5.05
C LEU A 82 6.27 -8.86 -6.33
N GLY A 83 7.34 -8.15 -6.74
CA GLY A 83 7.33 -7.24 -7.90
C GLY A 83 6.84 -5.84 -7.61
N ILE A 84 6.74 -5.48 -6.33
CA ILE A 84 6.46 -4.11 -5.92
C ILE A 84 7.71 -3.30 -6.25
N TYR A 85 7.51 -2.17 -6.94
CA TYR A 85 8.53 -1.27 -7.42
C TYR A 85 8.84 -0.15 -6.42
N ALA A 86 7.83 0.31 -5.69
CA ALA A 86 7.98 1.38 -4.71
C ALA A 86 7.01 1.26 -3.52
N PHE A 87 7.35 1.93 -2.42
CA PHE A 87 6.38 2.23 -1.37
C PHE A 87 5.90 3.69 -1.47
N ALA A 88 4.60 3.92 -1.39
CA ALA A 88 4.01 5.24 -1.14
C ALA A 88 3.80 5.34 0.38
N VAL A 89 4.57 6.17 1.06
CA VAL A 89 4.68 6.14 2.52
C VAL A 89 3.83 7.26 3.12
N ASP A 90 2.91 6.91 4.02
CA ASP A 90 2.11 7.89 4.74
C ASP A 90 3.02 8.89 5.47
N TRP A 91 2.76 10.18 5.31
CA TRP A 91 3.69 11.21 5.76
C TRP A 91 2.96 12.49 6.13
N TYR A 92 3.30 13.02 7.31
CA TYR A 92 2.56 14.10 7.96
C TYR A 92 3.35 15.41 8.05
N GLY A 93 4.48 15.51 7.34
CA GLY A 93 5.42 16.60 7.54
C GLY A 93 6.07 16.54 8.92
N GLU A 94 6.42 17.71 9.45
CA GLU A 94 7.05 17.82 10.79
C GLU A 94 6.08 17.54 11.93
N ARG A 95 4.77 17.47 11.67
CA ARG A 95 3.73 17.23 12.66
C ARG A 95 3.84 15.85 13.33
N ARG A 96 4.57 14.90 12.71
CA ARG A 96 4.84 13.56 13.26
C ARG A 96 6.32 13.17 13.08
N PRO A 97 7.21 13.62 13.99
CA PRO A 97 8.66 13.38 13.85
C PRO A 97 9.07 11.91 13.82
N PHE A 98 8.36 11.02 14.52
CA PHE A 98 8.64 9.58 14.47
C PHE A 98 8.45 9.03 13.05
N LEU A 99 7.32 9.35 12.42
CA LEU A 99 6.95 8.87 11.09
C LEU A 99 7.86 9.49 10.02
N ASP A 100 8.19 10.77 10.14
CA ASP A 100 9.16 11.44 9.27
C ASP A 100 10.54 10.78 9.32
N ARG A 101 11.04 10.44 10.52
CA ARG A 101 12.29 9.69 10.67
C ARG A 101 12.22 8.28 10.07
N SER A 102 11.08 7.61 10.20
CA SER A 102 10.86 6.31 9.56
C SER A 102 10.93 6.43 8.03
N TYR A 103 10.39 7.50 7.44
CA TYR A 103 10.52 7.78 6.01
C TYR A 103 11.99 8.00 5.61
N ASP A 104 12.72 8.86 6.32
CA ASP A 104 14.14 9.15 6.06
C ASP A 104 14.99 7.87 6.03
N LEU A 105 14.83 7.02 7.07
CA LEU A 105 15.50 5.73 7.15
C LEU A 105 15.09 4.79 6.01
N LEU A 106 13.80 4.74 5.66
CA LEU A 106 13.31 3.90 4.58
C LEU A 106 13.84 4.37 3.21
N GLN A 107 13.94 5.68 2.95
CA GLN A 107 14.53 6.22 1.73
C GLN A 107 16.03 5.88 1.64
N GLN A 108 16.76 6.02 2.74
CA GLN A 108 18.16 5.60 2.80
C GLN A 108 18.32 4.10 2.47
N VAL A 109 17.51 3.25 3.10
CA VAL A 109 17.56 1.80 2.86
C VAL A 109 17.13 1.46 1.43
N ALA A 110 16.13 2.14 0.88
CA ALA A 110 15.68 1.95 -0.49
C ALA A 110 16.80 2.26 -1.50
N ALA A 111 17.53 3.36 -1.29
CA ALA A 111 18.69 3.72 -2.11
C ALA A 111 19.79 2.63 -2.10
N GLN A 112 20.02 2.01 -0.95
CA GLN A 112 21.00 0.93 -0.79
C GLN A 112 20.56 -0.40 -1.41
N ASN A 113 19.27 -0.57 -1.72
CA ASN A 113 18.69 -1.83 -2.16
C ASN A 113 18.00 -1.75 -3.54
N GLN A 114 18.25 -0.67 -4.30
CA GLN A 114 17.67 -0.43 -5.62
C GLN A 114 16.13 -0.52 -5.60
N PHE A 115 15.52 0.18 -4.64
CA PHE A 115 14.08 0.29 -4.44
C PHE A 115 13.68 1.76 -4.42
N HIS A 116 12.39 2.05 -4.60
CA HIS A 116 11.90 3.42 -4.64
C HIS A 116 10.90 3.70 -3.51
N VAL A 117 10.84 4.95 -3.09
CA VAL A 117 9.86 5.42 -2.10
C VAL A 117 9.29 6.78 -2.53
N GLY A 118 8.01 7.00 -2.32
CA GLY A 118 7.34 8.28 -2.54
C GLY A 118 6.57 8.69 -1.30
N LEU A 119 6.25 9.97 -1.18
CA LEU A 119 5.43 10.49 -0.10
C LEU A 119 3.95 10.32 -0.42
N MET A 120 3.17 9.88 0.58
CA MET A 120 1.73 10.09 0.65
C MET A 120 1.47 11.13 1.74
N TYR A 121 1.32 12.40 1.35
CA TYR A 121 1.05 13.47 2.29
C TYR A 121 -0.36 13.35 2.86
N ASP A 122 -0.44 13.02 4.14
CA ASP A 122 -1.68 13.02 4.91
C ASP A 122 -1.93 14.42 5.45
N GLU A 123 -3.03 15.04 4.98
CA GLU A 123 -3.41 16.38 5.40
C GLU A 123 -3.68 16.45 6.92
N THR A 124 -3.71 17.65 7.47
CA THR A 124 -4.13 17.80 8.86
C THR A 124 -5.63 17.53 9.00
N GLU A 125 -5.99 16.76 10.04
CA GLU A 125 -7.38 16.57 10.44
C GLU A 125 -7.92 17.77 11.24
N GLU A 126 -7.02 18.62 11.75
CA GLU A 126 -7.38 19.81 12.52
C GLU A 126 -7.92 20.90 11.60
N ASP A 127 -9.13 21.37 11.89
CA ASP A 127 -9.72 22.55 11.24
C ASP A 127 -9.50 23.78 12.12
N ASN A 128 -8.23 24.16 12.28
CA ASN A 128 -7.77 25.27 13.10
C ASN A 128 -7.32 26.49 12.25
N GLY A 129 -7.51 26.43 10.93
CA GLY A 129 -7.08 27.45 9.98
C GLY A 129 -5.61 27.34 9.50
N HIS A 130 -4.85 26.33 9.97
CA HIS A 130 -3.42 26.19 9.64
C HIS A 130 -3.09 25.17 8.54
N ALA A 131 -4.06 24.43 8.00
CA ALA A 131 -3.77 23.34 7.05
C ALA A 131 -3.02 23.78 5.80
N THR A 132 -3.26 25.01 5.32
CA THR A 132 -2.50 25.56 4.19
C THR A 132 -1.04 25.74 4.56
N ASP A 133 -0.75 26.34 5.71
CA ASP A 133 0.62 26.57 6.16
C ASP A 133 1.32 25.24 6.49
N ASP A 134 0.61 24.30 7.14
CA ASP A 134 1.09 22.93 7.36
C ASP A 134 1.50 22.23 6.05
N ALA A 135 0.67 22.37 5.00
CA ALA A 135 0.96 21.79 3.69
C ALA A 135 2.15 22.49 3.00
N LEU A 136 2.26 23.82 3.10
CA LEU A 136 3.38 24.57 2.54
C LEU A 136 4.71 24.21 3.23
N GLU A 137 4.71 24.09 4.56
CA GLU A 137 5.87 23.67 5.36
C GLU A 137 6.25 22.22 5.06
N ALA A 138 5.26 21.33 4.94
CA ALA A 138 5.49 19.95 4.53
C ALA A 138 6.12 19.89 3.12
N MET A 139 5.59 20.61 2.14
CA MET A 139 6.18 20.61 0.80
C MET A 139 7.60 21.19 0.77
N ASP A 140 7.87 22.26 1.52
CA ASP A 140 9.23 22.80 1.68
C ASP A 140 10.20 21.74 2.24
N LYS A 141 9.78 21.05 3.30
CA LYS A 141 10.57 19.97 3.89
C LYS A 141 10.79 18.83 2.92
N ALA A 142 9.76 18.36 2.23
CA ALA A 142 9.86 17.29 1.25
C ALA A 142 10.89 17.63 0.17
N TYR A 143 10.87 18.87 -0.32
CA TYR A 143 11.85 19.34 -1.28
C TYR A 143 13.27 19.36 -0.70
N ARG A 144 13.48 19.97 0.47
CA ARG A 144 14.84 20.09 1.04
C ARG A 144 15.44 18.75 1.47
N ALA A 145 14.63 17.87 2.04
CA ALA A 145 15.11 16.65 2.69
C ALA A 145 15.12 15.43 1.76
N TYR A 146 14.18 15.31 0.82
CA TYR A 146 13.92 14.03 0.14
C TYR A 146 13.97 14.09 -1.39
N ILE A 147 13.65 15.25 -1.99
CA ILE A 147 13.39 15.36 -3.44
C ILE A 147 14.42 16.24 -4.17
N GLY A 148 14.75 17.38 -3.57
CA GLY A 148 15.51 18.46 -4.19
C GLY A 148 16.97 18.11 -4.47
N PRO A 149 17.71 18.98 -5.17
CA PRO A 149 19.05 18.66 -5.68
C PRO A 149 20.09 18.32 -4.60
N SER A 150 19.94 18.85 -3.39
CA SER A 150 20.81 18.57 -2.26
C SER A 150 20.30 17.43 -1.35
N ALA A 151 19.11 16.88 -1.62
CA ALA A 151 18.52 15.87 -0.76
C ALA A 151 19.34 14.57 -0.80
N PRO A 152 19.75 14.02 0.36
CA PRO A 152 20.41 12.73 0.41
C PRO A 152 19.45 11.65 -0.12
N PHE A 153 20.02 10.65 -0.80
CA PHE A 153 19.25 9.50 -1.29
C PHE A 153 18.10 9.84 -2.27
N ARG A 154 18.07 11.06 -2.85
CA ARG A 154 17.02 11.49 -3.80
C ARG A 154 16.85 10.56 -5.00
N GLN A 155 17.88 9.80 -5.36
CA GLN A 155 17.82 8.79 -6.43
C GLN A 155 16.86 7.64 -6.13
N ALA A 156 16.50 7.40 -4.87
CA ALA A 156 15.46 6.44 -4.48
C ALA A 156 14.06 7.05 -4.45
N TYR A 157 13.92 8.36 -4.67
CA TYR A 157 12.61 8.98 -4.69
C TYR A 157 11.82 8.54 -5.93
N LEU A 158 10.55 8.19 -5.74
CA LEU A 158 9.65 7.77 -6.81
C LEU A 158 9.43 8.91 -7.80
N THR A 159 9.80 8.67 -9.05
CA THR A 159 9.55 9.60 -10.16
C THR A 159 8.75 8.95 -11.29
N TYR A 160 8.03 9.78 -12.03
CA TYR A 160 7.39 9.43 -13.28
C TYR A 160 7.72 10.49 -14.33
N GLN A 161 8.28 10.06 -15.46
CA GLN A 161 8.75 10.96 -16.53
C GLN A 161 9.68 12.07 -16.00
N GLY A 162 10.56 11.73 -15.04
CA GLY A 162 11.51 12.66 -14.43
C GLY A 162 10.91 13.57 -13.34
N ARG A 163 9.58 13.57 -13.14
CA ARG A 163 8.92 14.38 -12.11
C ARG A 163 8.72 13.55 -10.82
N PRO A 164 8.99 14.12 -9.63
CA PRO A 164 8.66 13.47 -8.36
C PRO A 164 7.15 13.19 -8.27
N VAL A 165 6.76 12.04 -7.70
CA VAL A 165 5.35 11.74 -7.44
C VAL A 165 5.06 11.94 -5.95
N ILE A 166 3.99 12.67 -5.63
CA ILE A 166 3.48 12.85 -4.27
C ILE A 166 2.00 12.49 -4.28
N PHE A 167 1.61 11.50 -3.49
CA PHE A 167 0.20 11.16 -3.26
C PHE A 167 -0.35 12.08 -2.18
N ILE A 168 -1.60 12.48 -2.31
CA ILE A 168 -2.29 13.31 -1.33
C ILE A 168 -3.42 12.49 -0.72
N PHE A 169 -3.37 12.28 0.59
CA PHE A 169 -4.48 11.72 1.35
C PHE A 169 -5.25 12.86 2.02
N PRO A 170 -6.40 13.25 1.46
CA PRO A 170 -7.09 14.43 1.92
C PRO A 170 -7.82 14.21 3.23
N LYS A 171 -7.85 15.28 4.04
CA LYS A 171 -8.56 15.35 5.31
C LYS A 171 -9.47 16.57 5.32
N ARG A 172 -9.82 17.05 6.51
CA ARG A 172 -10.81 18.13 6.69
C ARG A 172 -10.20 19.52 6.78
N GLY A 173 -8.87 19.66 6.76
CA GLY A 173 -8.17 20.91 7.06
C GLY A 173 -8.42 22.12 6.15
N HIS A 174 -9.27 22.07 5.11
CA HIS A 174 -9.52 23.21 4.22
C HIS A 174 -8.25 23.84 3.60
N THR A 175 -7.27 23.01 3.22
CA THR A 175 -6.04 23.43 2.52
C THR A 175 -6.33 24.20 1.23
N ASP A 176 -5.66 25.33 1.03
CA ASP A 176 -5.62 26.03 -0.25
C ASP A 176 -4.58 25.40 -1.19
N TRP A 177 -5.06 24.45 -1.98
CA TRP A 177 -4.23 23.73 -2.94
C TRP A 177 -3.75 24.60 -4.11
N SER A 178 -4.30 25.79 -4.33
CA SER A 178 -3.77 26.73 -5.32
C SER A 178 -2.42 27.29 -4.87
N ARG A 179 -2.31 27.66 -3.59
CA ARG A 179 -1.06 28.13 -2.98
C ARG A 179 0.00 27.02 -2.93
N VAL A 180 -0.40 25.81 -2.54
CA VAL A 180 0.52 24.65 -2.54
C VAL A 180 1.02 24.37 -3.96
N ARG A 181 0.13 24.38 -4.95
CA ARG A 181 0.51 24.20 -6.37
C ARG A 181 1.48 25.27 -6.84
N GLU A 182 1.25 26.54 -6.48
CA GLU A 182 2.16 27.64 -6.81
C GLU A 182 3.57 27.41 -6.24
N GLN A 183 3.69 27.02 -4.97
CA GLN A 183 4.98 26.72 -4.34
C GLN A 183 5.72 25.59 -5.06
N VAL A 184 5.07 24.45 -5.29
CA VAL A 184 5.74 23.27 -5.86
C VAL A 184 6.05 23.42 -7.36
N ASN A 185 5.37 24.34 -8.05
CA ASN A 185 5.72 24.71 -9.43
C ASN A 185 7.06 25.46 -9.53
N GLY A 186 7.58 26.00 -8.42
CA GLY A 186 8.89 26.64 -8.35
C GLY A 186 10.07 25.66 -8.21
N TRP A 187 9.82 24.36 -8.07
CA TRP A 187 10.88 23.34 -7.93
C TRP A 187 11.61 23.09 -9.25
N GLU A 188 12.85 22.58 -9.18
CA GLU A 188 13.63 22.19 -10.37
C GLU A 188 12.82 21.29 -11.32
N ASN A 189 12.13 20.30 -10.75
CA ASN A 189 11.15 19.46 -11.43
C ASN A 189 9.85 19.51 -10.62
N PRO A 190 8.82 20.25 -11.07
CA PRO A 190 7.54 20.31 -10.38
C PRO A 190 6.94 18.91 -10.17
N PRO A 191 6.50 18.56 -8.96
CA PRO A 191 5.99 17.22 -8.67
C PRO A 191 4.64 16.99 -9.36
N LEU A 192 4.35 15.72 -9.60
CA LEU A 192 3.02 15.21 -9.90
C LEU A 192 2.28 15.03 -8.58
N LEU A 193 1.21 15.79 -8.36
CA LEU A 193 0.36 15.61 -7.18
C LEU A 193 -0.83 14.71 -7.56
N ILE A 194 -0.94 13.56 -6.90
CA ILE A 194 -1.96 12.54 -7.17
C ILE A 194 -2.95 12.51 -6.01
N TYR A 195 -4.18 12.95 -6.22
CA TYR A 195 -5.17 13.15 -5.16
C TYR A 195 -6.08 11.92 -4.97
N LYS A 196 -6.48 11.63 -3.74
CA LYS A 196 -7.45 10.56 -3.47
C LYS A 196 -8.84 10.95 -3.96
N ASP A 197 -9.44 10.12 -4.78
CA ASP A 197 -10.75 10.35 -5.39
C ASP A 197 -10.79 11.66 -6.21
N GLU A 198 -11.95 12.32 -6.24
CA GLU A 198 -12.14 13.59 -6.91
C GLU A 198 -11.89 14.76 -5.93
N PRO A 199 -11.02 15.72 -6.26
CA PRO A 199 -10.79 16.90 -5.45
C PRO A 199 -11.99 17.86 -5.49
N PRO A 200 -12.09 18.80 -4.53
CA PRO A 200 -12.98 19.95 -4.66
C PRO A 200 -12.78 20.64 -6.01
N ALA A 201 -13.88 21.01 -6.68
CA ALA A 201 -13.85 21.48 -8.06
C ALA A 201 -12.91 22.68 -8.28
N GLN A 202 -12.83 23.59 -7.31
CA GLN A 202 -11.94 24.76 -7.40
C GLN A 202 -10.44 24.39 -7.41
N TYR A 203 -10.07 23.19 -6.94
CA TYR A 203 -8.69 22.71 -6.88
C TYR A 203 -8.38 21.62 -7.90
N ALA A 204 -9.31 21.30 -8.81
CA ALA A 204 -9.10 20.23 -9.80
C ALA A 204 -7.85 20.46 -10.69
N SER A 205 -7.51 21.72 -10.98
CA SER A 205 -6.29 22.07 -11.73
C SER A 205 -5.01 21.91 -10.92
N ALA A 206 -5.10 21.87 -9.59
CA ALA A 206 -3.96 21.72 -8.69
C ALA A 206 -3.43 20.28 -8.62
N PHE A 207 -4.08 19.29 -9.25
CA PHE A 207 -3.67 17.89 -9.22
C PHE A 207 -3.41 17.33 -10.63
N ASP A 208 -2.44 16.43 -10.74
CA ASP A 208 -2.02 15.81 -11.99
C ASP A 208 -2.67 14.43 -12.21
N GLY A 209 -3.26 13.85 -11.17
CA GLY A 209 -3.87 12.53 -11.24
C GLY A 209 -4.67 12.15 -10.01
N PHE A 210 -5.28 10.97 -10.06
CA PHE A 210 -6.19 10.46 -9.03
C PHE A 210 -5.98 8.98 -8.73
N TYR A 211 -6.19 8.58 -7.47
CA TYR A 211 -6.21 7.19 -7.01
C TYR A 211 -7.44 6.92 -6.15
N ALA A 212 -7.90 5.67 -6.08
CA ALA A 212 -8.97 5.25 -5.18
C ALA A 212 -8.39 4.74 -3.85
N TRP A 213 -9.23 4.53 -2.85
CA TRP A 213 -8.87 3.87 -1.58
C TRP A 213 -9.84 2.77 -1.21
N VAL A 214 -9.51 1.95 -0.21
CA VAL A 214 -10.43 0.92 0.28
C VAL A 214 -11.74 1.55 0.78
N HIS A 215 -12.85 1.17 0.15
CA HIS A 215 -14.17 1.72 0.46
C HIS A 215 -15.27 0.71 0.06
N PRO A 216 -16.31 0.48 0.89
CA PRO A 216 -17.32 -0.53 0.62
C PRO A 216 -18.30 -0.12 -0.51
N GLY A 217 -18.29 1.17 -0.84
CA GLY A 217 -19.17 1.77 -1.83
C GLY A 217 -20.48 2.29 -1.24
N PRO A 218 -21.46 2.64 -2.10
CA PRO A 218 -22.66 3.37 -1.67
C PRO A 218 -23.58 2.57 -0.75
N LYS A 219 -23.44 1.24 -0.72
CA LYS A 219 -24.17 0.38 0.22
C LYS A 219 -23.60 0.41 1.64
N GLY A 220 -22.42 1.00 1.83
CA GLY A 220 -21.77 1.08 3.13
C GLY A 220 -21.21 -0.27 3.62
N TRP A 221 -20.71 -0.26 4.85
CA TRP A 221 -20.10 -1.43 5.49
C TRP A 221 -21.17 -2.45 5.88
N SER A 222 -21.26 -3.56 5.16
CA SER A 222 -22.19 -4.64 5.49
C SER A 222 -21.73 -5.43 6.72
N PRO A 223 -22.63 -5.82 7.64
CA PRO A 223 -22.29 -6.67 8.80
C PRO A 223 -21.64 -8.01 8.46
N ASP A 224 -21.82 -8.53 7.24
CA ASP A 224 -21.20 -9.78 6.78
C ASP A 224 -19.89 -9.55 5.99
N GLY A 225 -19.48 -8.30 5.77
CA GLY A 225 -18.26 -7.93 5.06
C GLY A 225 -18.31 -8.22 3.57
N SER A 226 -19.50 -8.48 3.00
CA SER A 226 -19.66 -8.84 1.59
C SER A 226 -19.38 -7.67 0.64
N GLU A 227 -19.61 -6.43 1.08
CA GLU A 227 -19.43 -5.22 0.29
C GLU A 227 -17.95 -4.86 0.13
N TRP A 228 -17.37 -5.34 -0.98
CA TRP A 228 -15.94 -5.21 -1.26
C TRP A 228 -15.53 -3.99 -2.06
N GLY A 229 -16.49 -3.11 -2.38
CA GLY A 229 -16.23 -1.87 -3.09
C GLY A 229 -16.33 -1.94 -4.61
N GLU A 230 -16.95 -3.00 -5.18
CA GLU A 230 -17.12 -3.15 -6.64
C GLU A 230 -17.64 -1.88 -7.31
N GLN A 231 -18.81 -1.43 -6.84
CA GLN A 231 -19.50 -0.30 -7.43
C GLN A 231 -18.70 0.99 -7.26
N TYR A 232 -18.02 1.17 -6.13
CA TYR A 232 -17.18 2.35 -5.90
C TYR A 232 -15.97 2.36 -6.83
N LEU A 233 -15.23 1.26 -6.93
CA LEU A 233 -14.03 1.19 -7.74
C LEU A 233 -14.35 1.30 -9.24
N GLU A 234 -15.42 0.66 -9.71
CA GLU A 234 -15.92 0.81 -11.09
C GLU A 234 -16.34 2.26 -11.38
N THR A 235 -17.10 2.88 -10.46
CA THR A 235 -17.53 4.29 -10.62
C THR A 235 -16.33 5.24 -10.63
N PHE A 236 -15.33 4.99 -9.79
CA PHE A 236 -14.09 5.75 -9.77
C PHE A 236 -13.40 5.70 -11.14
N TYR A 237 -13.16 4.49 -11.68
CA TYR A 237 -12.51 4.35 -12.98
C TYR A 237 -13.27 5.03 -14.11
N GLN A 238 -14.60 4.85 -14.18
CA GLN A 238 -15.43 5.49 -15.19
C GLN A 238 -15.40 7.03 -15.04
N LYS A 239 -15.50 7.54 -13.81
CA LYS A 239 -15.50 8.97 -13.54
C LYS A 239 -14.19 9.62 -13.93
N MET A 240 -13.05 9.03 -13.56
CA MET A 240 -11.75 9.60 -13.88
C MET A 240 -11.48 9.62 -15.37
N LYS A 241 -11.79 8.52 -16.08
CA LYS A 241 -11.67 8.47 -17.55
C LYS A 241 -12.55 9.49 -18.27
N ASN A 242 -13.80 9.65 -17.83
CA ASN A 242 -14.77 10.50 -18.54
C ASN A 242 -14.60 11.99 -18.21
N LYS A 243 -14.32 12.33 -16.94
CA LYS A 243 -14.26 13.72 -16.48
C LYS A 243 -12.86 14.31 -16.56
N PHE A 244 -11.83 13.48 -16.44
CA PHE A 244 -10.43 13.89 -16.37
C PHE A 244 -9.53 13.08 -17.31
N PRO A 245 -9.83 13.04 -18.62
CA PRO A 245 -9.09 12.20 -19.57
C PRO A 245 -7.60 12.55 -19.69
N ASP A 246 -7.23 13.80 -19.38
CA ASP A 246 -5.84 14.29 -19.45
C ASP A 246 -5.06 14.12 -18.12
N LYS A 247 -5.67 13.54 -17.09
CA LYS A 247 -5.05 13.33 -15.77
C LYS A 247 -4.59 11.90 -15.61
N LEU A 248 -3.53 11.69 -14.82
CA LEU A 248 -3.03 10.36 -14.52
C LEU A 248 -4.06 9.60 -13.68
N LEU A 249 -4.45 8.42 -14.18
CA LEU A 249 -5.18 7.46 -13.37
C LEU A 249 -4.15 6.58 -12.66
N VAL A 250 -4.36 6.32 -11.37
CA VAL A 250 -3.64 5.28 -10.62
C VAL A 250 -4.65 4.20 -10.28
N GLY A 251 -4.36 2.97 -10.70
CA GLY A 251 -5.15 1.81 -10.32
C GLY A 251 -4.98 1.53 -8.83
N THR A 252 -6.02 1.06 -8.16
CA THR A 252 -5.93 0.67 -6.74
C THR A 252 -6.52 -0.72 -6.53
N VAL A 253 -5.85 -1.52 -5.69
CA VAL A 253 -6.30 -2.83 -5.24
C VAL A 253 -6.15 -2.96 -3.73
N TRP A 254 -7.04 -3.71 -3.09
CA TRP A 254 -7.00 -3.99 -1.66
C TRP A 254 -7.43 -5.43 -1.39
N PRO A 255 -6.88 -6.08 -0.35
CA PRO A 255 -7.22 -7.45 -0.05
C PRO A 255 -8.48 -7.61 0.81
N GLY A 256 -8.95 -6.53 1.44
CA GLY A 256 -10.06 -6.50 2.40
C GLY A 256 -9.86 -5.35 3.38
N PHE A 257 -10.60 -5.34 4.48
CA PHE A 257 -10.52 -4.32 5.53
C PHE A 257 -11.06 -4.91 6.84
N ASN A 258 -10.47 -4.56 7.97
CA ASN A 258 -10.93 -4.89 9.30
C ASN A 258 -10.26 -3.99 10.34
N ASP A 259 -10.97 -2.97 10.82
CA ASP A 259 -10.43 -2.01 11.79
C ASP A 259 -10.52 -2.46 13.26
N THR A 260 -10.87 -3.72 13.56
CA THR A 260 -11.12 -4.18 14.95
C THR A 260 -9.90 -4.08 15.87
N LYS A 261 -8.70 -3.93 15.34
CA LYS A 261 -7.47 -3.71 16.12
C LYS A 261 -7.16 -2.24 16.35
N ALA A 262 -7.76 -1.34 15.59
CA ALA A 262 -7.53 0.09 15.71
C ALA A 262 -8.22 0.65 16.95
N SER A 263 -7.57 1.60 17.64
CA SER A 263 -8.16 2.30 18.78
C SER A 263 -9.38 3.15 18.41
N TRP A 264 -9.47 3.55 17.14
CA TRP A 264 -10.56 4.33 16.55
C TRP A 264 -11.60 3.48 15.80
N SER A 265 -11.56 2.16 15.97
CA SER A 265 -12.44 1.22 15.27
C SER A 265 -13.91 1.65 15.31
N LEU A 266 -14.57 1.59 14.16
CA LEU A 266 -16.02 1.65 14.05
C LEU A 266 -16.63 0.26 13.78
N ASN A 267 -15.86 -0.80 14.08
CA ASN A 267 -16.17 -2.19 13.77
C ASN A 267 -16.53 -2.39 12.29
N ARG A 268 -15.74 -1.78 11.40
CA ARG A 268 -15.91 -1.86 9.96
C ARG A 268 -15.08 -3.02 9.43
N HIS A 269 -15.67 -3.76 8.50
CA HIS A 269 -14.98 -4.87 7.86
C HIS A 269 -15.44 -5.12 6.43
N MET A 270 -14.51 -5.67 5.66
CA MET A 270 -14.65 -6.17 4.31
C MET A 270 -13.89 -7.50 4.28
N ASP A 271 -14.61 -8.58 3.97
CA ASP A 271 -14.02 -9.92 3.99
C ASP A 271 -12.91 -10.02 2.93
N ARG A 272 -11.78 -10.63 3.30
CA ARG A 272 -10.69 -10.95 2.36
C ARG A 272 -11.07 -12.08 1.40
N ARG A 273 -12.09 -12.86 1.75
CA ARG A 273 -12.66 -13.98 0.98
C ARG A 273 -11.58 -14.91 0.44
N CYS A 274 -10.65 -15.32 1.32
CA CYS A 274 -9.53 -16.18 0.92
C CYS A 274 -8.68 -15.61 -0.23
N GLY A 275 -8.51 -14.28 -0.30
CA GLY A 275 -7.79 -13.59 -1.37
C GLY A 275 -8.66 -13.17 -2.55
N LYS A 276 -9.91 -13.65 -2.64
CA LYS A 276 -10.81 -13.34 -3.74
C LYS A 276 -11.13 -11.85 -3.86
N THR A 277 -11.16 -11.10 -2.76
CA THR A 277 -11.35 -9.65 -2.78
C THR A 277 -10.19 -8.93 -3.48
N PHE A 278 -8.95 -9.36 -3.23
CA PHE A 278 -7.77 -8.87 -3.96
C PHE A 278 -7.85 -9.21 -5.45
N GLU A 279 -8.23 -10.44 -5.80
CA GLU A 279 -8.41 -10.85 -7.20
C GLU A 279 -9.52 -10.07 -7.91
N ASP A 280 -10.59 -9.73 -7.19
CA ASP A 280 -11.72 -8.97 -7.72
C ASP A 280 -11.36 -7.53 -8.04
N THR A 281 -10.69 -6.83 -7.11
CA THR A 281 -10.20 -5.46 -7.34
C THR A 281 -9.15 -5.43 -8.46
N LEU A 282 -8.25 -6.42 -8.50
CA LEU A 282 -7.26 -6.54 -9.57
C LEU A 282 -7.88 -6.81 -10.94
N ARG A 283 -8.95 -7.60 -10.99
CA ARG A 283 -9.70 -7.80 -12.24
C ARG A 283 -10.38 -6.51 -12.71
N LEU A 284 -10.93 -5.70 -11.80
CA LEU A 284 -11.49 -4.39 -12.17
C LEU A 284 -10.43 -3.50 -12.80
N PHE A 285 -9.27 -3.38 -12.15
CA PHE A 285 -8.13 -2.66 -12.72
C PHE A 285 -7.83 -3.11 -14.16
N ARG A 286 -7.68 -4.42 -14.40
CA ARG A 286 -7.39 -4.96 -15.75
C ARG A 286 -8.46 -4.66 -16.79
N ARG A 287 -9.74 -4.54 -16.40
CA ARG A 287 -10.80 -4.15 -17.35
C ARG A 287 -10.68 -2.70 -17.79
N HIS A 288 -10.10 -1.84 -16.95
CA HIS A 288 -9.92 -0.42 -17.22
C HIS A 288 -8.51 -0.06 -17.69
N ASP A 289 -7.54 -0.96 -17.64
CA ASP A 289 -6.24 -0.75 -18.29
C ASP A 289 -6.30 -1.17 -19.76
N ASP A 290 -7.04 -0.39 -20.57
CA ASP A 290 -7.13 -0.61 -22.00
C ASP A 290 -5.91 0.04 -22.66
N GLY A 291 -4.94 -0.76 -23.12
CA GLY A 291 -3.60 -0.33 -23.54
C GLY A 291 -3.47 0.79 -24.59
N SER A 292 -4.57 1.40 -25.02
CA SER A 292 -4.60 2.72 -25.65
C SER A 292 -4.18 3.84 -24.69
N HIS A 293 -4.49 3.73 -23.39
CA HIS A 293 -4.14 4.69 -22.34
C HIS A 293 -3.66 3.90 -21.11
N PRO A 294 -2.43 3.36 -21.15
CA PRO A 294 -1.94 2.48 -20.10
C PRO A 294 -1.88 3.21 -18.76
N ILE A 295 -2.43 2.60 -17.72
CA ILE A 295 -2.38 3.12 -16.37
C ILE A 295 -0.93 2.97 -15.85
N PRO A 296 -0.24 4.07 -15.46
CA PRO A 296 1.19 4.01 -15.13
C PRO A 296 1.50 3.33 -13.80
N PHE A 297 0.54 3.35 -12.86
CA PHE A 297 0.72 2.85 -11.50
C PHE A 297 -0.46 1.97 -11.07
N LEU A 298 -0.13 0.91 -10.33
CA LEU A 298 -1.08 0.08 -9.60
C LEU A 298 -0.71 0.13 -8.11
N MET A 299 -1.51 0.80 -7.30
CA MET A 299 -1.35 0.92 -5.86
C MET A 299 -2.04 -0.22 -5.11
N ILE A 300 -1.29 -0.87 -4.22
CA ILE A 300 -1.82 -1.82 -3.24
C ILE A 300 -2.08 -1.06 -1.93
N ALA A 301 -3.33 -1.04 -1.48
CA ALA A 301 -3.74 -0.55 -0.16
C ALA A 301 -3.96 -1.77 0.75
N THR A 302 -2.98 -2.20 1.56
CA THR A 302 -1.67 -1.58 1.87
C THR A 302 -0.57 -2.65 1.99
N TRP A 303 0.70 -2.25 2.10
CA TRP A 303 1.79 -3.16 2.47
C TRP A 303 1.58 -3.71 3.88
N ASN A 304 1.45 -2.83 4.88
CA ASN A 304 1.56 -3.18 6.30
C ASN A 304 0.54 -2.50 7.24
N ASP A 305 -0.60 -2.00 6.78
CA ASP A 305 -1.60 -1.46 7.70
C ASP A 305 -2.36 -2.60 8.43
N TYR A 306 -1.75 -3.05 9.53
CA TYR A 306 -2.30 -4.06 10.42
C TYR A 306 -3.47 -3.56 11.28
N GLU A 307 -3.64 -2.24 11.44
CA GLU A 307 -4.73 -1.65 12.21
C GLU A 307 -6.03 -1.66 11.38
N GLU A 308 -5.92 -1.44 10.07
CA GLU A 308 -7.01 -1.59 9.10
C GLU A 308 -7.16 -3.01 8.54
N GLY A 309 -6.25 -3.94 8.82
CA GLY A 309 -6.34 -5.30 8.29
C GLY A 309 -6.26 -5.38 6.76
N THR A 310 -5.70 -4.34 6.13
CA THR A 310 -5.52 -4.19 4.67
C THR A 310 -4.13 -4.66 4.23
N GLU A 311 -3.28 -5.10 5.16
CA GLU A 311 -1.89 -5.48 4.90
C GLU A 311 -1.78 -6.65 3.93
N ILE A 312 -0.73 -6.62 3.09
CA ILE A 312 -0.30 -7.76 2.27
C ILE A 312 1.04 -8.36 2.72
N GLU A 313 1.73 -7.75 3.69
CA GLU A 313 3.01 -8.23 4.23
C GLU A 313 2.92 -9.70 4.75
N THR A 314 1.76 -10.07 5.31
CA THR A 314 1.43 -11.43 5.76
C THR A 314 0.67 -12.26 4.71
N GLY A 315 0.47 -11.71 3.50
CA GLY A 315 -0.23 -12.30 2.37
C GLY A 315 -1.72 -11.99 2.30
N VAL A 316 -2.36 -12.37 1.19
CA VAL A 316 -3.76 -11.98 0.88
C VAL A 316 -4.82 -12.98 1.33
N ALA A 317 -4.45 -14.26 1.50
CA ALA A 317 -5.34 -15.33 1.91
C ALA A 317 -5.28 -15.57 3.43
N ASN A 318 -6.43 -15.40 4.11
CA ASN A 318 -6.59 -15.73 5.53
C ASN A 318 -7.67 -16.82 5.71
N CYS A 319 -7.48 -17.99 5.09
CA CYS A 319 -8.51 -19.04 5.05
C CYS A 319 -8.65 -19.85 6.36
N ASP A 320 -7.56 -20.02 7.10
CA ASP A 320 -7.50 -21.00 8.19
C ASP A 320 -8.34 -20.62 9.42
N LYS A 321 -8.71 -19.34 9.56
CA LYS A 321 -9.57 -18.87 10.67
C LYS A 321 -11.06 -18.92 10.38
N GLN A 322 -11.48 -18.90 9.11
CA GLN A 322 -12.91 -18.95 8.75
C GLN A 322 -13.45 -20.39 8.71
N GLN A 323 -12.63 -21.38 8.36
CA GLN A 323 -13.08 -22.79 8.36
C GLN A 323 -13.23 -23.34 9.78
N GLN A 324 -12.36 -22.96 10.72
CA GLN A 324 -12.48 -23.39 12.12
C GLN A 324 -13.69 -22.77 12.83
N SER A 325 -14.04 -21.51 12.55
CA SER A 325 -15.23 -20.87 13.13
C SER A 325 -16.54 -21.42 12.55
N ARG A 326 -16.57 -21.75 11.26
CA ARG A 326 -17.73 -22.42 10.63
C ARG A 326 -17.89 -23.87 11.09
N ALA A 327 -16.79 -24.61 11.29
CA ALA A 327 -16.84 -25.99 11.79
C ALA A 327 -17.28 -26.05 13.27
N ALA A 328 -16.82 -25.12 14.11
CA ALA A 328 -17.22 -25.04 15.51
C ALA A 328 -18.68 -24.57 15.70
N GLY A 329 -19.22 -23.76 14.79
CA GLY A 329 -20.63 -23.36 14.79
C GLY A 329 -21.59 -24.41 14.24
N ALA A 330 -21.11 -25.35 13.42
CA ALA A 330 -21.91 -26.43 12.84
C ALA A 330 -21.93 -27.71 13.70
N SER A 331 -20.96 -27.91 14.59
CA SER A 331 -20.93 -29.04 15.54
C SER A 331 -21.67 -28.76 16.86
N GLY A 332 -22.23 -27.56 17.03
CA GLY A 332 -22.94 -27.13 18.23
C GLY A 332 -24.47 -27.02 18.09
N ARG A 333 -25.09 -27.71 17.12
CA ARG A 333 -26.56 -27.81 17.00
C ARG A 333 -27.03 -29.25 17.09
#